data_AF-A0A3N1AWX2-F1
#
_entry.id   AF-A0A3N1AWX2-F1
#
_cell.length_a   1.000
_cell.length_b   1.000
_cell.length_c   1.000
_cell.angle_alpha   90.00
_cell.angle_beta   90.00
_cell.angle_gamma   90.00
#
_symmetry.space_group_name_H-M   'P 1'
#
loop_
_entity.id
_entity.type
_entity.pdbx_description
1 polymer ?
#
loop_
_entity_poly.entity_id
_entity_poly.type
_entity_poly.pdbx_seq_one_letter_code
_entity_poly.pdbx_strand_id
1 'polypeptide(L)' 'MGPYEIAEYLGVSRQRFQQIARRPGFPKPYQELRGMKVYLAAEITEWAKHNRPPRPDADE' A
#
# COMPACT_ATOMS: atom_id res chain seq x y z
N MET A 1 6.52 3.56 6.69
CA MET A 1 6.65 3.29 5.23
C MET A 1 5.99 4.41 4.46
N GLY A 2 6.66 4.93 3.45
CA GLY A 2 6.10 5.89 2.51
C GLY A 2 5.32 5.23 1.37
N PRO A 3 4.67 6.04 0.51
CA PRO A 3 3.88 5.56 -0.63
C PRO A 3 4.66 4.72 -1.63
N TYR A 4 5.97 5.00 -1.77
CA TYR A 4 6.85 4.28 -2.68
C TYR A 4 7.14 2.88 -2.14
N GLU A 5 7.59 2.76 -0.90
CA GLU A 5 7.88 1.44 -0.29
C GLU A 5 6.62 0.56 -0.23
N ILE A 6 5.44 1.15 0.00
CA ILE A 6 4.19 0.37 0.03
C ILE A 6 3.82 -0.13 -1.37
N ALA A 7 4.02 0.68 -2.42
CA ALA A 7 3.75 0.24 -3.79
C ALA A 7 4.65 -0.94 -4.19
N GLU A 8 5.94 -0.87 -3.85
CA GLU A 8 6.89 -1.98 -4.05
C GLU A 8 6.50 -3.22 -3.25
N TYR A 9 6.19 -3.05 -1.95
CA TYR A 9 5.75 -4.15 -1.08
C TYR A 9 4.50 -4.87 -1.61
N LEU A 10 3.52 -4.10 -2.10
CA LEU A 10 2.29 -4.65 -2.68
C LEU A 10 2.50 -5.21 -4.09
N GLY A 11 3.64 -4.95 -4.74
CA GLY A 11 3.91 -5.36 -6.12
C GLY A 11 3.05 -4.63 -7.14
N VAL A 12 2.73 -3.36 -6.90
CA VAL A 12 1.85 -2.56 -7.77
C VAL A 12 2.52 -1.26 -8.19
N SER A 13 2.03 -0.66 -9.28
CA SER A 13 2.48 0.67 -9.68
C SER A 13 2.09 1.74 -8.64
N ARG A 14 2.83 2.85 -8.61
CA ARG A 14 2.51 4.00 -7.73
C ARG A 14 1.10 4.54 -7.97
N GLN A 15 0.64 4.57 -9.22
CA GLN A 15 -0.71 5.00 -9.57
C GLN A 15 -1.76 4.03 -9.01
N ARG A 16 -1.51 2.72 -9.10
CA ARG A 16 -2.39 1.71 -8.51
C ARG A 16 -2.43 1.79 -6.99
N PHE A 17 -1.28 2.02 -6.34
CA PHE A 17 -1.23 2.32 -4.90
C PHE A 17 -2.13 3.50 -4.53
N GLN A 18 -2.08 4.63 -5.27
CA GLN A 18 -2.92 5.79 -4.98
C GLN A 18 -4.42 5.48 -5.09
N GLN A 19 -4.82 4.59 -6.01
CA GLN A 19 -6.21 4.12 -6.10
C GLN A 19 -6.58 3.25 -4.88
N ILE A 20 -5.69 2.34 -4.47
CA ILE A 20 -5.89 1.47 -3.31
C ILE A 20 -6.00 2.29 -2.02
N ALA A 21 -5.10 3.27 -1.83
CA ALA A 21 -5.04 4.10 -0.64
C ALA A 21 -6.29 4.98 -0.42
N ARG A 22 -7.12 5.16 -1.46
CA ARG A 22 -8.40 5.87 -1.40
C ARG A 22 -9.59 4.95 -1.08
N ARG A 23 -9.40 3.62 -1.09
CA ARG A 23 -10.48 2.67 -0.83
C ARG A 23 -10.83 2.64 0.65
N PRO A 24 -12.12 2.47 1.00
CA PRO A 24 -12.51 2.19 2.37
C PRO A 24 -11.75 0.98 2.93
N GLY A 25 -11.31 1.06 4.18
CA GLY A 25 -10.59 -0.01 4.87
C GLY A 25 -9.08 -0.04 4.62
N PHE A 26 -8.53 0.81 3.76
CA PHE A 26 -7.07 0.98 3.68
C PHE A 26 -6.54 1.68 4.96
N PRO A 27 -5.35 1.32 5.48
CA PRO A 27 -4.79 1.94 6.67
C PRO A 27 -4.66 3.46 6.55
N LYS A 28 -4.97 4.16 7.65
CA LYS A 28 -4.80 5.62 7.71
C LYS A 28 -3.30 5.95 7.79
N PRO A 29 -2.89 7.13 7.28
CA PRO A 29 -1.53 7.61 7.51
C PRO A 29 -1.29 7.77 9.01
N TYR A 30 -0.15 7.28 9.47
CA TYR A 30 0.36 7.56 10.81
C TYR A 30 0.74 9.04 10.96
N GLN A 31 1.36 9.59 9.91
CA GLN A 31 1.78 10.97 9.86
C GLN A 31 1.59 11.53 8.45
N GLU A 32 1.07 12.75 8.36
CA GLU A 32 1.06 13.53 7.12
C GLU A 32 2.15 14.60 7.19
N LEU A 33 3.09 14.55 6.24
CA LEU A 33 4.16 15.53 6.07
C LEU A 33 3.81 16.42 4.86
N ARG A 34 4.46 17.59 4.74
CA ARG A 34 4.21 18.54 3.64
C ARG A 34 4.29 17.91 2.24
N GLY A 35 5.10 16.86 2.04
CA GLY A 35 5.28 16.20 0.74
C GLY A 35 4.88 14.72 0.67
N MET A 36 4.56 14.06 1.78
CA MET A 36 4.23 12.63 1.77
C MET A 36 3.43 12.18 2.99
N LYS A 37 2.75 11.04 2.82
CA LYS A 37 2.08 10.32 3.90
C LYS A 37 2.97 9.18 4.39
N VAL A 38 3.13 9.06 5.70
CA VAL A 38 3.86 7.97 6.34
C VAL A 38 2.84 7.05 6.99
N TYR A 39 2.96 5.75 6.75
CA TYR A 39 2.10 4.71 7.30
C TYR A 39 2.87 3.81 8.25
N LEU A 40 2.19 3.26 9.25
CA LEU A 40 2.76 2.21 10.09
C LEU A 40 2.95 0.94 9.25
N ALA A 41 4.16 0.40 9.30
CA ALA A 41 4.48 -0.84 8.58
C ALA A 41 3.56 -2.00 9.00
N ALA A 42 3.33 -2.14 10.31
CA ALA A 42 2.49 -3.19 10.88
C ALA A 42 1.05 -3.16 10.30
N GLU A 43 0.42 -1.99 10.24
CA GLU A 43 -0.94 -1.86 9.72
C GLU A 43 -1.02 -2.19 8.22
N ILE A 44 -0.01 -1.77 7.45
CA ILE A 44 0.09 -2.10 6.03
C ILE A 44 0.24 -3.62 5.84
N THR A 45 1.11 -4.25 6.62
CA THR A 45 1.34 -5.70 6.52
C THR A 45 0.12 -6.51 6.92
N GLU A 46 -0.58 -6.13 7.99
CA GLU A 46 -1.82 -6.78 8.41
C GLU A 46 -2.92 -6.60 7.38
N TRP A 47 -3.11 -5.37 6.88
CA TRP A 47 -4.08 -5.11 5.83
C TRP A 47 -3.79 -5.95 4.58
N ALA A 48 -2.52 -6.05 4.17
CA ALA A 48 -2.12 -6.83 3.00
C ALA A 48 -2.43 -8.32 3.15
N LYS A 49 -2.26 -8.92 4.34
CA LYS A 49 -2.59 -10.35 4.54
C LYS A 49 -4.03 -10.69 4.17
N HIS A 50 -4.96 -9.76 4.38
CA HIS A 50 -6.39 -9.98 4.12
C HIS A 50 -6.88 -9.42 2.78
N ASN A 51 -6.13 -8.50 2.17
CA ASN A 51 -6.60 -7.73 1.01
C ASN A 51 -5.66 -7.79 -0.20
N ARG A 52 -4.53 -8.51 -0.11
CA ARG A 52 -3.59 -8.60 -1.23
C ARG A 52 -4.30 -9.25 -2.42
N PRO A 53 -4.39 -8.55 -3.57
CA PRO A 53 -4.87 -9.22 -4.78
C PRO A 53 -3.91 -10.38 -5.07
N PRO A 54 -4.40 -11.52 -5.60
CA PRO A 54 -3.50 -12.57 -6.06
C PRO A 54 -2.46 -11.91 -6.97
N ARG A 55 -1.18 -12.15 -6.66
CA ARG A 55 -0.10 -11.71 -7.54
C ARG A 55 -0.47 -12.32 -8.90
N PRO A 56 -0.59 -11.54 -10.00
CA PRO A 56 -0.62 -12.17 -11.30
C PRO A 56 0.64 -13.01 -11.32
N ASP A 57 0.44 -14.32 -11.36
CA ASP A 57 1.42 -15.31 -11.69
C ASP A 57 2.29 -14.66 -12.75
N ALA A 58 3.57 -14.49 -12.45
CA ALA A 58 4.51 -14.15 -13.49
C ALA A 58 4.49 -15.38 -14.38
N ASP A 59 3.63 -15.34 -15.41
CA ASP A 59 3.68 -16.27 -16.52
C ASP A 59 5.15 -16.32 -16.99
N GLU A 60 5.62 -17.56 -17.09
CA GLU A 60 6.91 -18.09 -17.51
C GLU A 60 7.74 -17.23 -18.50
#